data_AF-A0A3R6ZG22-F1
#
_entry.id   AF-A0A3R6ZG22-F1
#
_cell.length_a   1.000
_cell.length_b   1.000
_cell.length_c   1.000
_cell.angle_alpha   90.00
_cell.angle_beta   90.00
_cell.angle_gamma   90.00
#
_symmetry.space_group_name_H-M   'P 1'
#
loop_
_entity.id
_entity.type
_entity.pdbx_description
1 polymer ?
#
loop_
_entity_poly.entity_id
_entity_poly.type
_entity_poly.pdbx_seq_one_letter_code
_entity_poly.pdbx_strand_id
1 'polypeptide(L)'
;MPYKVPCTGQSTARRYRSPLIVAVGNDAGFRAWGSELDYNLTLAGLLQTADTGQIDWTTVTFPAVNNTIAGYTIWRFNPAVDTLQSQSPIYIKFEYGRGGSANTPMMWITVGRGSDGTGTITDIFFPQQIIFVNTAPQVEVLNNQTWSYISHVDGFLGIAFKTNPNVNIDSTAGITGSMVGGVFLSRTTTPAGVMTPLGITMLSHNVGGGNSISQIARRFQDTAATYGVYDCAGVILSQGAPAYPSVLSTTGGPSGSSRRFIEDNGDPSTGLGCYPIWTTMPRVMPLAHVCTVVAGDFPIGREFYAAVVGQAKKRFITVGGKAGVGVANIVGVPYLAMIWP
;
A
#
# COMPACT_ATOMS: atom_id res chain seq x y z
N MET A 1 30.57 -24.80 19.30
CA MET A 1 29.61 -23.67 19.21
C MET A 1 28.94 -23.76 17.85
N PRO A 2 27.60 -23.90 17.74
CA PRO A 2 26.96 -23.97 16.43
C PRO A 2 27.00 -22.59 15.78
N TYR A 3 27.66 -22.50 14.64
CA TYR A 3 27.72 -21.33 13.79
C TYR A 3 26.30 -21.04 13.27
N LYS A 4 25.69 -19.96 13.76
CA LYS A 4 24.38 -19.49 13.31
C LYS A 4 24.58 -18.93 11.90
N VAL A 5 24.26 -19.73 10.88
CA VAL A 5 24.25 -19.30 9.48
C VAL A 5 23.39 -18.03 9.40
N PRO A 6 23.94 -16.88 8.98
CA PRO A 6 23.12 -15.70 8.73
C PRO A 6 22.10 -16.06 7.66
N CYS A 7 20.81 -15.96 7.98
CA CYS A 7 19.74 -16.11 6.99
C CYS A 7 19.81 -14.92 6.02
N THR A 8 20.66 -15.05 5.00
CA THR A 8 20.70 -14.20 3.82
C THR A 8 19.34 -14.29 3.12
N GLY A 9 18.54 -13.22 3.23
CA GLY A 9 17.16 -13.15 2.74
C GLY A 9 16.13 -12.72 3.79
N GLN A 10 16.55 -12.15 4.94
CA GLN A 10 15.58 -11.62 5.91
C GLN A 10 14.74 -10.51 5.28
N SER A 11 13.47 -10.85 5.06
CA SER A 11 12.38 -9.91 4.89
C SER A 11 12.41 -8.87 6.00
N THR A 12 12.30 -7.59 5.62
CA THR A 12 12.52 -6.45 6.51
C THR A 12 11.26 -5.61 6.62
N ALA A 13 10.84 -5.32 7.85
CA ALA A 13 9.75 -4.43 8.13
C ALA A 13 10.12 -3.39 9.17
N ARG A 14 9.49 -2.23 9.06
CA ARG A 14 9.71 -1.07 9.92
C ARG A 14 8.39 -0.61 10.49
N ARG A 15 8.20 -0.88 11.77
CA ARG A 15 7.24 -0.16 12.61
C ARG A 15 7.99 0.91 13.37
N TYR A 16 7.55 2.16 13.27
CA TYR A 16 8.15 3.24 14.01
C TYR A 16 7.13 4.29 14.39
N ARG A 17 7.44 4.99 15.48
CA ARG A 17 6.70 6.13 15.96
C ARG A 17 7.42 7.37 15.48
N SER A 18 6.75 8.15 14.64
CA SER A 18 7.25 9.41 14.14
C SER A 18 7.09 10.48 15.22
N PRO A 19 8.17 11.16 15.63
CA PRO A 19 8.05 12.37 16.44
C PRO A 19 7.55 13.55 15.59
N LEU A 20 7.64 13.45 14.26
CA LEU A 20 7.25 14.49 13.32
C LEU A 20 5.75 14.43 13.01
N ILE A 21 5.15 15.60 12.89
CA ILE A 21 3.72 15.78 12.60
C ILE A 21 3.49 15.67 11.08
N VAL A 22 2.24 15.47 10.69
CA VAL A 22 1.79 15.47 9.28
C VAL A 22 1.83 16.87 8.66
N ALA A 23 1.70 17.91 9.49
CA ALA A 23 1.74 19.31 9.09
C ALA A 23 3.18 19.74 8.85
N VAL A 24 3.41 20.40 7.73
CA VAL A 24 4.72 20.89 7.33
C VAL A 24 4.56 22.34 6.90
N GLY A 25 4.90 23.30 7.78
CA GLY A 25 4.73 24.73 7.50
C GLY A 25 6.00 25.45 7.06
N ASN A 26 7.14 24.75 7.00
CA ASN A 26 8.44 25.33 6.65
C ASN A 26 9.37 24.27 6.06
N ASP A 27 10.50 24.71 5.52
CA ASP A 27 11.47 23.84 4.86
C ASP A 27 12.05 22.77 5.79
N ALA A 28 12.31 23.11 7.05
CA ALA A 28 12.87 22.17 8.03
C ALA A 28 11.90 21.01 8.30
N GLY A 29 10.61 21.31 8.48
CA GLY A 29 9.56 20.30 8.61
C GLY A 29 9.42 19.43 7.36
N PHE A 30 9.58 20.01 6.17
CA PHE A 30 9.46 19.28 4.90
C PHE A 30 10.59 18.28 4.72
N ARG A 31 11.82 18.75 4.96
CA ARG A 31 13.02 17.92 4.97
C ARG A 31 12.90 16.78 5.98
N ALA A 32 12.48 17.08 7.20
CA ALA A 32 12.30 16.07 8.24
C ALA A 32 11.24 15.04 7.85
N TRP A 33 10.06 15.48 7.36
CA TRP A 33 8.96 14.60 6.95
C TRP A 33 9.34 13.66 5.81
N GLY A 34 9.99 14.17 4.75
CA GLY A 34 10.33 13.37 3.58
C GLY A 34 11.53 12.45 3.81
N SER A 35 12.59 12.97 4.43
CA SER A 35 13.80 12.19 4.78
C SER A 35 13.51 11.02 5.71
N GLU A 36 12.50 11.15 6.58
CA GLU A 36 12.05 10.06 7.45
C GLU A 36 11.49 8.88 6.64
N LEU A 37 10.72 9.12 5.57
CA LEU A 37 10.24 8.03 4.73
C LEU A 37 11.42 7.33 4.04
N ASP A 38 12.31 8.08 3.39
CA ASP A 38 13.47 7.55 2.68
C ASP A 38 14.38 6.69 3.58
N TYR A 39 14.67 7.20 4.79
CA TYR A 39 15.44 6.46 5.78
C TYR A 39 14.76 5.14 6.14
N ASN A 40 13.44 5.15 6.33
CA ASN A 40 12.71 3.93 6.69
C ASN A 40 12.47 2.98 5.51
N LEU A 41 12.43 3.46 4.25
CA LEU A 41 12.44 2.62 3.05
C LEU A 41 13.75 1.84 2.94
N THR A 42 14.88 2.51 3.20
CA THR A 42 16.20 1.86 3.27
C THR A 42 16.24 0.78 4.35
N LEU A 43 15.76 1.11 5.56
CA LEU A 43 15.69 0.14 6.66
C LEU A 43 14.71 -1.01 6.42
N ALA A 44 13.65 -0.78 5.64
CA ALA A 44 12.76 -1.82 5.13
C ALA A 44 13.40 -2.62 3.98
N GLY A 45 14.63 -2.32 3.59
CA GLY A 45 15.40 -3.12 2.63
C GLY A 45 15.11 -2.81 1.17
N LEU A 46 14.50 -1.67 0.84
CA LEU A 46 14.49 -1.17 -0.53
C LEU A 46 15.86 -0.59 -0.90
N LEU A 47 16.16 -0.58 -2.20
CA LEU A 47 17.36 0.02 -2.73
C LEU A 47 17.01 1.31 -3.46
N GLN A 48 17.55 2.43 -3.00
CA GLN A 48 17.50 3.67 -3.77
C GLN A 48 18.39 3.52 -5.01
N THR A 49 17.90 4.04 -6.13
CA THR A 49 18.65 4.11 -7.39
C THR A 49 19.63 5.29 -7.36
N ALA A 50 20.60 5.30 -8.28
CA ALA A 50 21.58 6.37 -8.42
C ALA A 50 21.20 7.39 -9.50
N ASP A 51 19.89 7.57 -9.75
CA ASP A 51 19.39 8.54 -10.73
C ASP A 51 19.82 9.97 -10.37
N THR A 52 20.29 10.69 -11.39
CA THR A 52 20.63 12.12 -11.27
C THR A 52 19.38 12.94 -11.01
N GLY A 53 19.49 14.02 -10.22
CA GLY A 53 18.38 14.94 -9.96
C GLY A 53 17.41 14.51 -8.86
N GLN A 54 17.70 13.43 -8.14
CA GLN A 54 16.96 13.08 -6.93
C GLN A 54 17.08 14.17 -5.86
N ILE A 55 16.04 14.27 -5.03
CA ILE A 55 15.89 15.28 -3.99
C ILE A 55 17.06 15.23 -3.00
N ASP A 56 17.59 16.40 -2.67
CA ASP A 56 18.56 16.56 -1.58
C ASP A 56 17.82 17.06 -0.33
N TRP A 57 17.65 16.16 0.64
CA TRP A 57 16.97 16.47 1.90
C TRP A 57 17.70 17.49 2.76
N THR A 58 18.92 17.91 2.43
CA THR A 58 19.62 18.97 3.16
C THR A 58 19.25 20.36 2.66
N THR A 59 18.97 20.49 1.35
CA THR A 59 18.81 21.79 0.68
C THR A 59 17.41 22.04 0.12
N VAL A 60 16.58 21.01 -0.08
CA VAL A 60 15.24 21.18 -0.66
C VAL A 60 14.37 22.14 0.14
N THR A 61 13.68 23.02 -0.58
CA THR A 61 12.71 23.98 -0.04
C THR A 61 11.29 23.45 -0.21
N PHE A 62 10.42 23.75 0.74
CA PHE A 62 9.01 23.43 0.63
C PHE A 62 8.35 24.37 -0.39
N PRO A 63 7.61 23.86 -1.40
CA PRO A 63 7.07 24.72 -2.45
C PRO A 63 6.15 25.82 -1.90
N ALA A 64 6.27 27.03 -2.46
CA ALA A 64 5.39 28.15 -2.13
C ALA A 64 3.99 28.03 -2.76
N VAL A 65 3.90 27.30 -3.87
CA VAL A 65 2.68 27.11 -4.66
C VAL A 65 2.05 25.76 -4.31
N ASN A 66 0.72 25.74 -4.17
CA ASN A 66 -0.04 24.52 -3.92
C ASN A 66 0.09 23.54 -5.10
N ASN A 67 -0.05 22.24 -4.83
CA ASN A 67 0.03 21.16 -5.83
C ASN A 67 1.32 21.16 -6.66
N THR A 68 2.45 21.52 -6.04
CA THR A 68 3.76 21.62 -6.71
C THR A 68 4.71 20.56 -6.16
N ILE A 69 5.39 19.83 -7.04
CA ILE A 69 6.44 18.87 -6.71
C ILE A 69 7.75 19.62 -6.43
N ALA A 70 8.39 19.30 -5.32
CA ALA A 70 9.69 19.85 -4.90
C ALA A 70 10.88 18.99 -5.37
N GLY A 71 10.66 17.68 -5.54
CA GLY A 71 11.68 16.74 -5.95
C GLY A 71 11.18 15.29 -5.87
N TYR A 72 12.06 14.35 -6.17
CA TYR A 72 11.71 12.93 -6.21
C TYR A 72 12.83 12.02 -5.70
N THR A 73 12.46 10.78 -5.39
CA THR A 73 13.38 9.67 -5.19
C THR A 73 12.92 8.49 -6.04
N ILE A 74 13.85 7.64 -6.46
CA ILE A 74 13.52 6.41 -7.18
C ILE A 74 14.11 5.21 -6.44
N TRP A 75 13.24 4.26 -6.15
CA TRP A 75 13.54 3.04 -5.41
C TRP A 75 13.26 1.82 -6.28
N ARG A 76 13.88 0.71 -5.92
CA ARG A 76 13.59 -0.60 -6.51
C ARG A 76 13.58 -1.67 -5.42
N PHE A 77 12.91 -2.78 -5.71
CA PHE A 77 12.97 -3.93 -4.81
C PHE A 77 14.41 -4.46 -4.76
N ASN A 78 14.81 -4.97 -3.60
CA ASN A 78 16.13 -5.54 -3.41
C ASN A 78 16.13 -6.98 -3.95
N PRO A 79 17.00 -7.35 -4.90
CA PRO A 79 17.02 -8.71 -5.44
C PRO A 79 17.36 -9.79 -4.41
N ALA A 80 17.91 -9.42 -3.25
CA ALA A 80 18.12 -10.35 -2.13
C ALA A 80 16.84 -10.63 -1.30
N VAL A 81 15.81 -9.78 -1.44
CA VAL A 81 14.51 -9.93 -0.77
C VAL A 81 13.44 -10.36 -1.79
N ASP A 82 13.41 -9.73 -2.96
CA ASP A 82 12.53 -10.04 -4.08
C ASP A 82 13.28 -10.77 -5.20
N THR A 83 13.10 -12.08 -5.24
CA THR A 83 13.85 -12.98 -6.14
C THR A 83 13.52 -12.75 -7.62
N LEU A 84 12.36 -12.14 -7.91
CA LEU A 84 11.89 -11.85 -9.26
C LEU A 84 12.33 -10.49 -9.80
N GLN A 85 13.07 -9.70 -9.01
CA GLN A 85 13.53 -8.37 -9.41
C GLN A 85 14.45 -8.40 -10.65
N SER A 86 15.22 -9.48 -10.84
CA SER A 86 16.11 -9.64 -12.01
C SER A 86 15.37 -9.99 -13.30
N GLN A 87 14.21 -10.64 -13.20
CA GLN A 87 13.41 -11.07 -14.36
C GLN A 87 12.34 -10.05 -14.74
N SER A 88 11.78 -9.41 -13.72
CA SER A 88 10.63 -8.52 -13.83
C SER A 88 10.79 -7.35 -12.86
N PRO A 89 11.72 -6.42 -13.16
CA PRO A 89 12.06 -5.34 -12.26
C PRO A 89 10.87 -4.44 -11.95
N ILE A 90 10.80 -3.98 -10.70
CA ILE A 90 9.87 -2.97 -10.23
C ILE A 90 10.69 -1.75 -9.77
N TYR A 91 10.43 -0.60 -10.39
CA TYR A 91 10.95 0.70 -10.02
C TYR A 91 9.81 1.61 -9.57
N ILE A 92 10.05 2.36 -8.51
CA ILE A 92 9.06 3.17 -7.81
C ILE A 92 9.63 4.56 -7.65
N LYS A 93 9.01 5.55 -8.29
CA LYS A 93 9.31 6.96 -8.09
C LYS A 93 8.35 7.52 -7.05
N PHE A 94 8.88 8.06 -5.96
CA PHE A 94 8.14 8.90 -5.03
C PHE A 94 8.45 10.36 -5.33
N GLU A 95 7.42 11.15 -5.58
CA GLU A 95 7.53 12.59 -5.77
C GLU A 95 6.97 13.29 -4.53
N TYR A 96 7.70 14.25 -4.01
CA TYR A 96 7.37 14.96 -2.78
C TYR A 96 7.07 16.40 -3.09
N GLY A 97 6.07 16.98 -2.42
CA GLY A 97 5.71 18.36 -2.66
C GLY A 97 4.66 18.90 -1.71
N ARG A 98 4.02 19.98 -2.15
CA ARG A 98 2.94 20.66 -1.43
C ARG A 98 1.59 20.28 -2.02
N GLY A 99 0.62 20.02 -1.14
CA GLY A 99 -0.76 19.73 -1.49
C GLY A 99 -1.60 20.99 -1.67
N GLY A 100 -2.90 20.87 -1.38
CA GLY A 100 -3.87 21.94 -1.60
C GLY A 100 -3.81 23.10 -0.61
N SER A 101 -2.95 23.07 0.40
CA SER A 101 -2.85 24.09 1.44
C SER A 101 -1.39 24.41 1.81
N ALA A 102 -1.20 25.50 2.57
CA ALA A 102 0.11 26.01 2.92
C ALA A 102 0.96 25.11 3.79
N ASN A 103 0.33 24.22 4.57
CA ASN A 103 1.02 23.38 5.53
C ASN A 103 0.83 21.88 5.25
N THR A 104 0.38 21.52 4.05
CA THR A 104 0.04 20.13 3.73
C THR A 104 1.04 19.52 2.76
N PRO A 105 1.90 18.59 3.20
CA PRO A 105 2.76 17.86 2.29
C PRO A 105 1.92 16.88 1.46
N MET A 106 2.42 16.55 0.28
CA MET A 106 1.78 15.67 -0.68
C MET A 106 2.81 14.75 -1.29
N MET A 107 2.37 13.54 -1.63
CA MET A 107 3.22 12.53 -2.26
C MET A 107 2.50 11.89 -3.44
N TRP A 108 3.24 11.77 -4.53
CA TRP A 108 2.83 11.02 -5.69
C TRP A 108 3.69 9.77 -5.86
N ILE A 109 3.16 8.79 -6.58
CA ILE A 109 3.87 7.58 -6.96
C ILE A 109 3.77 7.38 -8.47
N THR A 110 4.89 6.98 -9.10
CA THR A 110 4.91 6.39 -10.44
C THR A 110 5.62 5.04 -10.35
N VAL A 111 5.12 4.03 -11.05
CA VAL A 111 5.71 2.67 -10.99
C VAL A 111 5.88 2.12 -12.40
N GLY A 112 7.05 1.53 -12.68
CA GLY A 112 7.38 0.93 -13.99
C GLY A 112 8.49 -0.13 -13.88
N ARG A 113 9.13 -0.46 -15.01
CA ARG A 113 10.16 -1.52 -15.09
C ARG A 113 11.58 -1.02 -14.96
N GLY A 114 11.80 0.27 -15.12
CA GLY A 114 13.14 0.82 -15.15
C GLY A 114 13.16 2.29 -14.80
N SER A 115 14.38 2.81 -14.78
CA SER A 115 14.66 4.23 -14.76
C SER A 115 15.69 4.54 -15.84
N ASP A 116 15.63 5.73 -16.43
CA ASP A 116 16.59 6.19 -17.44
C ASP A 116 17.88 6.80 -16.85
N GLY A 117 18.02 6.80 -15.52
CA GLY A 117 19.16 7.38 -14.81
C GLY A 117 19.05 8.90 -14.61
N THR A 118 17.99 9.53 -15.11
CA THR A 118 17.73 10.97 -15.04
C THR A 118 16.39 11.32 -14.39
N GLY A 119 15.74 10.34 -13.75
CA GLY A 119 14.49 10.56 -13.02
C GLY A 119 13.21 10.18 -13.77
N THR A 120 13.32 9.62 -14.98
CA THR A 120 12.16 9.12 -15.74
C THR A 120 12.00 7.62 -15.54
N ILE A 121 10.81 7.22 -15.09
CA ILE A 121 10.43 5.80 -15.04
C ILE A 121 10.09 5.31 -16.46
N THR A 122 10.68 4.18 -16.85
CA THR A 122 10.39 3.51 -18.13
C THR A 122 9.37 2.38 -17.95
N ASP A 123 8.66 2.03 -19.02
CA ASP A 123 7.60 1.00 -19.04
C ASP A 123 6.61 1.15 -17.88
N ILE A 124 5.97 2.31 -17.84
CA ILE A 124 5.10 2.72 -16.74
C ILE A 124 3.88 1.80 -16.64
N PHE A 125 3.70 1.16 -15.47
CA PHE A 125 2.50 0.41 -15.10
C PHE A 125 1.44 1.32 -14.52
N PHE A 126 1.87 2.12 -13.55
CA PHE A 126 1.04 3.08 -12.84
C PHE A 126 1.62 4.47 -13.13
N PRO A 127 0.93 5.29 -13.95
CA PRO A 127 1.33 6.68 -14.13
C PRO A 127 1.25 7.41 -12.80
N GLN A 128 1.77 8.63 -12.74
CA GLN A 128 1.76 9.44 -11.52
C GLN A 128 0.37 9.44 -10.86
N GLN A 129 0.29 8.94 -9.62
CA GLN A 129 -0.92 8.92 -8.79
C GLN A 129 -0.63 9.56 -7.45
N ILE A 130 -1.63 10.23 -6.87
CA ILE A 130 -1.54 10.80 -5.53
C ILE A 130 -1.76 9.69 -4.49
N ILE A 131 -0.77 9.43 -3.63
CA ILE A 131 -0.85 8.41 -2.57
C ILE A 131 -0.88 8.97 -1.16
N PHE A 132 -0.58 10.26 -1.02
CA PHE A 132 -0.66 10.98 0.23
C PHE A 132 -1.07 12.42 -0.07
N VAL A 133 -2.18 12.87 0.48
CA VAL A 133 -2.58 14.27 0.43
C VAL A 133 -3.31 14.61 1.70
N ASN A 134 -3.03 15.81 2.19
CA ASN A 134 -3.87 16.44 3.18
C ASN A 134 -4.51 17.69 2.56
N THR A 135 -5.84 17.74 2.59
CA THR A 135 -6.63 18.84 2.00
C THR A 135 -7.00 19.90 3.02
N ALA A 136 -6.92 19.59 4.32
CA ALA A 136 -7.25 20.53 5.39
C ALA A 136 -5.97 21.06 6.06
N PRO A 137 -5.88 22.38 6.37
CA PRO A 137 -4.82 22.90 7.22
C PRO A 137 -4.77 22.12 8.52
N GLN A 138 -3.64 21.49 8.81
CA GLN A 138 -3.43 20.84 10.09
C GLN A 138 -2.85 21.85 11.06
N VAL A 139 -3.50 22.02 12.21
CA VAL A 139 -2.88 22.70 13.34
C VAL A 139 -1.82 21.77 13.91
N GLU A 140 -0.64 22.32 14.18
CA GLU A 140 0.46 21.60 14.81
C GLU A 140 0.08 21.22 16.25
N VAL A 141 -0.49 20.03 16.44
CA VAL A 141 -0.76 19.52 17.79
C VAL A 141 0.46 18.71 18.23
N LEU A 142 1.32 19.35 19.02
CA LEU A 142 2.65 18.90 19.47
C LEU A 142 2.73 17.54 20.21
N ASN A 143 1.62 16.84 20.42
CA ASN A 143 1.59 15.57 21.18
C ASN A 143 1.02 14.37 20.41
N ASN A 144 0.64 14.54 19.14
CA ASN A 144 0.04 13.46 18.36
C ASN A 144 1.10 12.69 17.58
N GLN A 145 1.79 11.82 18.30
CA GLN A 145 2.71 10.85 17.70
C GLN A 145 1.96 9.97 16.70
N THR A 146 2.44 9.92 15.45
CA THR A 146 1.88 9.05 14.41
C THR A 146 2.72 7.78 14.29
N TRP A 147 2.09 6.68 13.89
CA TRP A 147 2.80 5.46 13.53
C TRP A 147 2.96 5.36 12.04
N SER A 148 4.06 4.78 11.61
CA SER A 148 4.24 4.37 10.23
C SER A 148 4.65 2.90 10.20
N TYR A 149 4.16 2.22 9.17
CA TYR A 149 4.41 0.80 8.93
C TYR A 149 4.91 0.65 7.50
N ILE A 150 6.09 0.05 7.34
CA ILE A 150 6.64 -0.31 6.04
C ILE A 150 6.97 -1.79 6.08
N SER A 151 6.50 -2.55 5.11
CA SER A 151 6.80 -3.98 4.97
C SER A 151 7.32 -4.23 3.57
N HIS A 152 8.47 -4.88 3.46
CA HIS A 152 9.00 -5.31 2.17
C HIS A 152 9.46 -6.77 2.30
N VAL A 153 8.78 -7.61 1.53
CA VAL A 153 9.01 -9.06 1.44
C VAL A 153 9.03 -9.45 -0.03
N ASP A 154 9.32 -10.73 -0.34
CA ASP A 154 9.37 -11.22 -1.72
C ASP A 154 8.10 -10.83 -2.50
N GLY A 155 8.29 -10.03 -3.56
CA GLY A 155 7.21 -9.51 -4.39
C GLY A 155 6.24 -8.51 -3.74
N PHE A 156 6.55 -7.90 -2.60
CA PHE A 156 5.63 -6.97 -1.94
C PHE A 156 6.30 -5.77 -1.28
N LEU A 157 5.67 -4.61 -1.42
CA LEU A 157 5.89 -3.42 -0.61
C LEU A 157 4.56 -2.90 -0.08
N GLY A 158 4.43 -2.76 1.24
CA GLY A 158 3.33 -2.06 1.88
C GLY A 158 3.83 -0.87 2.67
N ILE A 159 3.19 0.28 2.48
CA ILE A 159 3.47 1.52 3.20
C ILE A 159 2.16 2.04 3.77
N ALA A 160 2.15 2.26 5.08
CA ALA A 160 1.13 3.01 5.79
C ALA A 160 1.83 4.13 6.55
N PHE A 161 1.81 5.35 6.00
CA PHE A 161 2.63 6.44 6.48
C PHE A 161 1.82 7.45 7.30
N LYS A 162 2.35 7.81 8.47
CA LYS A 162 1.74 8.78 9.41
C LYS A 162 0.31 8.43 9.82
N THR A 163 0.07 7.16 10.11
CA THR A 163 -1.19 6.67 10.67
C THR A 163 -1.40 7.20 12.09
N ASN A 164 -2.60 7.69 12.41
CA ASN A 164 -2.93 8.12 13.76
C ASN A 164 -3.66 6.98 14.49
N PRO A 165 -3.03 6.35 15.51
CA PRO A 165 -3.62 5.22 16.24
C PRO A 165 -4.65 5.66 17.28
N ASN A 166 -4.57 6.91 17.73
CA ASN A 166 -5.19 7.39 18.96
C ASN A 166 -6.58 7.92 18.72
N VAL A 167 -7.12 7.72 17.51
CA VAL A 167 -8.46 8.17 17.23
C VAL A 167 -9.33 7.01 16.80
N ASN A 168 -10.26 6.68 17.70
CA ASN A 168 -11.34 5.75 17.44
C ASN A 168 -12.13 6.23 16.22
N ILE A 169 -12.14 5.41 15.17
CA ILE A 169 -12.86 5.68 13.92
C ILE A 169 -14.39 5.57 14.10
N ASP A 170 -14.85 5.26 15.31
CA ASP A 170 -16.26 5.01 15.63
C ASP A 170 -17.10 6.28 15.86
N SER A 171 -16.51 7.48 15.84
CA SER A 171 -17.32 8.69 15.92
C SER A 171 -17.86 9.07 14.54
N THR A 172 -19.19 9.06 14.40
CA THR A 172 -19.98 9.62 13.28
C THR A 172 -19.63 11.10 12.97
N ALA A 173 -18.84 11.75 13.83
CA ALA A 173 -18.28 13.08 13.66
C ALA A 173 -17.01 13.09 12.79
N GLY A 174 -17.17 12.81 11.50
CA GLY A 174 -16.47 13.51 10.41
C GLY A 174 -15.01 13.19 10.12
N ILE A 175 -14.09 13.18 11.06
CA ILE A 175 -12.65 13.05 10.76
C ILE A 175 -11.99 12.57 12.03
N THR A 176 -11.38 11.38 12.07
CA THR A 176 -10.08 11.11 12.71
C THR A 176 -9.82 9.61 12.96
N GLY A 177 -8.59 9.16 12.65
CA GLY A 177 -8.11 7.77 12.74
C GLY A 177 -7.73 7.15 11.38
N SER A 178 -7.72 7.95 10.33
CA SER A 178 -7.38 7.50 8.97
C SER A 178 -5.86 7.39 8.76
N MET A 179 -5.43 6.42 7.96
CA MET A 179 -4.11 6.45 7.35
C MET A 179 -4.03 7.70 6.45
N VAL A 180 -3.11 8.62 6.72
CA VAL A 180 -3.03 9.87 5.91
C VAL A 180 -2.58 9.58 4.47
N GLY A 181 -1.81 8.50 4.28
CA GLY A 181 -1.58 7.90 2.98
C GLY A 181 -1.08 6.48 3.12
N GLY A 182 -1.36 5.68 2.10
CA GLY A 182 -0.83 4.32 2.03
C GLY A 182 -0.78 3.80 0.60
N VAL A 183 0.20 2.95 0.35
CA VAL A 183 0.36 2.26 -0.93
C VAL A 183 0.84 0.84 -0.67
N PHE A 184 0.25 -0.11 -1.37
CA PHE A 184 0.58 -1.53 -1.27
C PHE A 184 0.76 -2.05 -2.69
N LEU A 185 2.00 -2.38 -3.03
CA LEU A 185 2.41 -2.98 -4.29
C LEU A 185 2.63 -4.46 -4.06
N SER A 186 1.93 -5.30 -4.81
CA SER A 186 2.11 -6.76 -4.78
C SER A 186 2.30 -7.27 -6.19
N ARG A 187 3.33 -8.09 -6.41
CA ARG A 187 3.40 -8.97 -7.58
C ARG A 187 2.14 -9.82 -7.64
N THR A 188 1.72 -10.17 -8.85
CA THR A 188 0.66 -11.17 -9.05
C THR A 188 1.13 -12.51 -8.50
N THR A 189 0.20 -13.31 -7.99
CA THR A 189 0.50 -14.61 -7.39
C THR A 189 -0.24 -15.74 -8.09
N THR A 190 0.29 -16.94 -8.02
CA THR A 190 -0.44 -18.15 -8.41
C THR A 190 -1.59 -18.43 -7.42
N PRO A 191 -2.53 -19.35 -7.71
CA PRO A 191 -3.52 -19.78 -6.71
C PRO A 191 -2.92 -20.41 -5.44
N ALA A 192 -1.69 -20.92 -5.50
CA ALA A 192 -0.91 -21.37 -4.34
C ALA A 192 -0.22 -20.19 -3.60
N GLY A 193 -0.41 -18.97 -4.10
CA GLY A 193 0.16 -17.70 -3.68
C GLY A 193 1.68 -17.59 -3.77
N VAL A 194 2.28 -18.29 -4.76
CA VAL A 194 3.68 -18.10 -5.17
C VAL A 194 3.76 -16.84 -6.03
N MET A 195 4.77 -15.99 -5.83
CA MET A 195 4.96 -14.79 -6.63
C MET A 195 5.21 -15.12 -8.11
N THR A 196 4.73 -14.26 -9.00
CA THR A 196 4.90 -14.44 -10.46
C THR A 196 5.49 -13.18 -11.10
N PRO A 197 6.27 -13.32 -12.19
CA PRO A 197 6.81 -12.20 -12.96
C PRO A 197 5.80 -11.69 -13.99
N LEU A 198 4.49 -11.90 -13.80
CA LEU A 198 3.48 -11.61 -14.81
C LEU A 198 2.89 -10.21 -14.68
N GLY A 199 2.89 -9.64 -13.49
CA GLY A 199 2.24 -8.36 -13.23
C GLY A 199 2.38 -7.88 -11.79
N ILE A 200 1.73 -6.74 -11.55
CA ILE A 200 1.72 -6.03 -10.29
C ILE A 200 0.32 -5.48 -10.02
N THR A 201 -0.08 -5.47 -8.76
CA THR A 201 -1.27 -4.80 -8.26
C THR A 201 -0.85 -3.72 -7.29
N MET A 202 -1.46 -2.54 -7.42
CA MET A 202 -1.36 -1.44 -6.49
C MET A 202 -2.70 -1.24 -5.80
N LEU A 203 -2.68 -1.24 -4.46
CA LEU A 203 -3.73 -0.67 -3.64
C LEU A 203 -3.21 0.67 -3.11
N SER A 204 -3.93 1.76 -3.29
CA SER A 204 -3.57 3.05 -2.73
C SER A 204 -4.73 3.64 -1.93
N HIS A 205 -4.41 4.24 -0.79
CA HIS A 205 -5.35 4.92 0.08
C HIS A 205 -5.03 6.42 0.10
N ASN A 206 -6.04 7.26 -0.16
CA ASN A 206 -5.93 8.70 -0.21
C ASN A 206 -7.07 9.34 0.61
N VAL A 207 -6.80 10.42 1.36
CA VAL A 207 -7.75 11.06 2.29
C VAL A 207 -8.39 12.34 1.70
N GLY A 208 -8.11 12.69 0.45
CA GLY A 208 -8.44 13.98 -0.15
C GLY A 208 -9.92 14.27 -0.50
N GLY A 209 -10.90 13.49 -0.05
CA GLY A 209 -12.31 13.78 -0.32
C GLY A 209 -13.28 12.60 -0.31
N GLY A 210 -12.76 11.38 -0.17
CA GLY A 210 -13.53 10.16 0.06
C GLY A 210 -12.57 9.11 0.58
N ASN A 211 -12.97 8.31 1.56
CA ASN A 211 -12.18 7.16 2.05
C ASN A 211 -12.18 6.06 0.97
N SER A 212 -11.54 6.32 -0.16
CA SER A 212 -11.58 5.46 -1.34
C SER A 212 -10.22 4.80 -1.49
N ILE A 213 -10.22 3.48 -1.34
CA ILE A 213 -9.11 2.67 -1.81
C ILE A 213 -9.23 2.55 -3.32
N SER A 214 -8.20 3.01 -4.02
CA SER A 214 -8.04 2.71 -5.45
C SER A 214 -7.24 1.42 -5.57
N GLN A 215 -7.78 0.47 -6.34
CA GLN A 215 -7.07 -0.75 -6.72
C GLN A 215 -6.81 -0.71 -8.21
N ILE A 216 -5.56 -0.86 -8.63
CA ILE A 216 -5.19 -0.91 -10.04
C ILE A 216 -4.25 -2.11 -10.24
N ALA A 217 -4.53 -2.95 -11.24
CA ALA A 217 -3.70 -4.10 -11.57
C ALA A 217 -3.21 -4.01 -13.02
N ARG A 218 -1.95 -4.41 -13.27
CA ARG A 218 -1.27 -4.35 -14.56
C ARG A 218 -0.43 -5.60 -14.80
N ARG A 219 -0.26 -5.99 -16.06
CA ARG A 219 0.72 -7.01 -16.48
C ARG A 219 2.05 -6.37 -16.86
N PHE A 220 3.12 -7.14 -16.77
CA PHE A 220 4.45 -6.73 -17.22
C PHE A 220 4.70 -6.97 -18.71
N GLN A 221 3.92 -7.84 -19.37
CA GLN A 221 4.03 -8.11 -20.79
C GLN A 221 3.06 -7.23 -21.60
N ASP A 222 3.59 -6.58 -22.64
CA ASP A 222 2.85 -5.76 -23.62
C ASP A 222 1.96 -6.57 -24.56
N THR A 223 2.06 -7.90 -24.53
CA THR A 223 1.23 -8.71 -25.40
C THR A 223 -0.19 -8.66 -24.88
N ALA A 224 -0.98 -7.82 -25.52
CA ALA A 224 -2.42 -7.94 -25.66
C ALA A 224 -2.75 -9.32 -26.24
N ALA A 225 -2.51 -10.39 -25.49
CA ALA A 225 -3.31 -11.58 -25.61
C ALA A 225 -4.71 -11.07 -25.27
N THR A 226 -5.52 -10.92 -26.31
CA THR A 226 -6.94 -10.62 -26.22
C THR A 226 -7.53 -11.63 -25.23
N TYR A 227 -7.63 -11.23 -23.97
CA TYR A 227 -8.46 -11.98 -23.03
C TYR A 227 -9.87 -11.73 -23.54
N GLY A 228 -10.48 -12.78 -24.08
CA GLY A 228 -11.92 -12.81 -24.19
C GLY A 228 -12.44 -12.43 -22.80
N VAL A 229 -13.10 -11.28 -22.72
CA VAL A 229 -13.87 -10.94 -21.53
C VAL A 229 -14.96 -11.98 -21.49
N TYR A 230 -14.74 -13.03 -20.71
CA TYR A 230 -15.76 -14.04 -20.48
C TYR A 230 -16.65 -13.48 -19.37
N ASP A 231 -17.85 -13.03 -19.75
CA ASP A 231 -18.96 -13.04 -18.80
C ASP A 231 -19.21 -14.49 -18.34
N CYS A 232 -19.84 -14.68 -17.18
CA CYS A 232 -20.30 -15.99 -16.71
C CYS A 232 -21.32 -16.65 -17.68
N ALA A 233 -21.78 -15.91 -18.69
CA ALA A 233 -22.60 -16.37 -19.82
C ALA A 233 -21.83 -16.59 -21.15
N GLY A 234 -20.51 -16.38 -21.22
CA GLY A 234 -19.72 -16.60 -22.44
C GLY A 234 -19.91 -15.56 -23.57
N VAL A 235 -20.46 -14.38 -23.27
CA VAL A 235 -20.71 -13.31 -24.25
C VAL A 235 -19.55 -12.31 -24.28
N ILE A 236 -19.02 -12.00 -25.47
CA ILE A 236 -17.98 -10.99 -25.69
C ILE A 236 -18.63 -9.60 -25.65
N LEU A 237 -18.34 -8.80 -24.63
CA LEU A 237 -18.71 -7.38 -24.61
C LEU A 237 -17.74 -6.60 -25.52
N SER A 238 -18.30 -5.83 -26.46
CA SER A 238 -17.56 -5.07 -27.47
C SER A 238 -16.51 -4.13 -26.86
N GLN A 239 -15.31 -4.17 -27.43
CA GLN A 239 -14.15 -3.35 -27.09
C GLN A 239 -14.46 -1.84 -27.25
N GLY A 240 -14.17 -1.05 -26.23
CA GLY A 240 -14.34 0.41 -26.30
C GLY A 240 -13.92 1.22 -25.07
N ALA A 241 -13.74 0.59 -23.90
CA ALA A 241 -13.18 1.27 -22.73
C ALA A 241 -12.06 0.41 -22.13
N PRO A 242 -10.88 0.99 -21.79
CA PRO A 242 -9.89 0.31 -20.99
C PRO A 242 -10.56 -0.06 -19.67
N ALA A 243 -10.90 -1.34 -19.52
CA ALA A 243 -11.74 -1.84 -18.46
C ALA A 243 -11.19 -1.37 -17.10
N TYR A 244 -12.01 -0.60 -16.38
CA TYR A 244 -11.71 -0.18 -15.02
C TYR A 244 -11.48 -1.44 -14.16
N PRO A 245 -10.50 -1.44 -13.26
CA PRO A 245 -10.28 -2.55 -12.32
C PRO A 245 -11.51 -2.64 -11.41
N SER A 246 -12.40 -3.60 -11.68
CA SER A 246 -13.43 -3.95 -10.73
C SER A 246 -12.73 -4.64 -9.56
N VAL A 247 -12.68 -3.98 -8.42
CA VAL A 247 -12.80 -4.69 -7.14
C VAL A 247 -13.92 -5.71 -7.37
N LEU A 248 -13.80 -6.95 -6.89
CA LEU A 248 -15.03 -7.74 -6.67
C LEU A 248 -15.82 -6.90 -5.69
N SER A 249 -16.71 -6.07 -6.23
CA SER A 249 -17.43 -5.04 -5.52
C SER A 249 -18.16 -5.82 -4.46
N THR A 250 -17.72 -5.66 -3.22
CA THR A 250 -18.48 -6.13 -2.08
C THR A 250 -19.76 -5.29 -1.90
N THR A 251 -19.96 -4.26 -2.74
CA THR A 251 -21.13 -3.39 -2.84
C THR A 251 -22.43 -4.09 -3.25
N GLY A 252 -22.52 -5.41 -3.18
CA GLY A 252 -23.69 -6.20 -3.54
C GLY A 252 -24.08 -7.27 -2.53
N GLY A 253 -24.40 -6.87 -1.30
CA GLY A 253 -25.24 -7.62 -0.36
C GLY A 253 -24.64 -8.87 0.33
N PRO A 254 -25.17 -9.25 1.51
CA PRO A 254 -24.80 -10.48 2.21
C PRO A 254 -25.47 -11.68 1.52
N SER A 255 -24.94 -12.10 0.38
CA SER A 255 -25.41 -13.34 -0.25
C SER A 255 -24.25 -14.11 -0.84
N GLY A 256 -23.67 -14.95 0.02
CA GLY A 256 -22.94 -16.15 -0.38
C GLY A 256 -21.43 -15.97 -0.57
N SER A 257 -20.68 -16.51 0.39
CA SER A 257 -19.32 -17.05 0.24
C SER A 257 -18.08 -16.16 0.41
N SER A 258 -18.11 -15.14 1.28
CA SER A 258 -16.89 -14.80 2.04
C SER A 258 -16.74 -15.80 3.20
N ARG A 259 -16.18 -16.98 2.92
CA ARG A 259 -15.83 -17.93 4.00
C ARG A 259 -14.88 -17.22 4.97
N ARG A 260 -15.23 -17.25 6.26
CA ARG A 260 -14.39 -16.83 7.38
C ARG A 260 -13.17 -17.74 7.39
N PHE A 261 -11.99 -17.24 7.02
CA PHE A 261 -10.77 -18.04 6.93
C PHE A 261 -9.82 -17.67 8.06
N ILE A 262 -10.06 -18.15 9.28
CA ILE A 262 -8.96 -18.30 10.25
C ILE A 262 -9.21 -19.58 11.07
N GLU A 263 -8.30 -20.53 10.94
CA GLU A 263 -7.98 -21.51 11.99
C GLU A 263 -7.06 -20.80 12.99
N ASP A 264 -7.63 -20.19 14.04
CA ASP A 264 -6.84 -19.66 15.13
C ASP A 264 -6.79 -20.73 16.22
N ASN A 265 -5.59 -21.27 16.46
CA ASN A 265 -5.19 -22.07 17.63
C ASN A 265 -6.19 -23.13 18.16
N GLY A 266 -7.11 -23.64 17.34
CA GLY A 266 -8.12 -24.61 17.73
C GLY A 266 -9.36 -24.04 18.43
N ASP A 267 -9.57 -22.72 18.47
CA ASP A 267 -10.78 -22.12 19.06
C ASP A 267 -11.75 -21.58 17.98
N PRO A 268 -12.76 -22.35 17.58
CA PRO A 268 -13.77 -21.92 16.61
C PRO A 268 -14.72 -20.84 17.15
N SER A 269 -14.67 -20.49 18.44
CA SER A 269 -15.63 -19.56 19.08
C SER A 269 -15.26 -18.08 18.95
N THR A 270 -13.99 -17.74 18.71
CA THR A 270 -13.50 -16.34 18.67
C THR A 270 -13.44 -15.72 17.29
N GLY A 271 -13.92 -16.42 16.25
CA GLY A 271 -14.52 -15.81 15.07
C GLY A 271 -13.84 -14.56 14.48
N LEU A 272 -12.53 -14.57 14.34
CA LEU A 272 -11.81 -13.37 13.91
C LEU A 272 -12.15 -13.02 12.45
N GLY A 273 -12.58 -11.77 12.22
CA GLY A 273 -12.99 -11.29 10.91
C GLY A 273 -11.82 -10.85 10.03
N CYS A 274 -11.15 -11.78 9.34
CA CYS A 274 -10.16 -11.49 8.30
C CYS A 274 -10.69 -11.94 6.93
N TYR A 275 -10.58 -11.06 5.92
CA TYR A 275 -11.12 -11.29 4.59
C TYR A 275 -10.07 -11.05 3.50
N PRO A 276 -9.95 -11.96 2.52
CA PRO A 276 -9.02 -11.79 1.40
C PRO A 276 -9.46 -10.63 0.49
N ILE A 277 -8.48 -9.90 -0.04
CA ILE A 277 -8.70 -8.96 -1.15
C ILE A 277 -8.41 -9.70 -2.46
N TRP A 278 -9.25 -9.50 -3.47
CA TRP A 278 -9.10 -10.10 -4.79
C TRP A 278 -8.78 -9.03 -5.84
N THR A 279 -7.95 -9.36 -6.82
CA THR A 279 -7.85 -8.62 -8.09
C THR A 279 -8.62 -9.39 -9.15
N THR A 280 -9.33 -8.69 -10.04
CA THR A 280 -10.06 -9.29 -11.18
C THR A 280 -9.25 -9.26 -12.47
N MET A 281 -8.19 -8.46 -12.53
CA MET A 281 -7.36 -8.31 -13.72
C MET A 281 -5.90 -8.67 -13.44
N PRO A 282 -5.26 -9.37 -14.37
CA PRO A 282 -5.79 -9.93 -15.62
C PRO A 282 -6.53 -11.27 -15.44
N ARG A 283 -6.57 -11.81 -14.23
CA ARG A 283 -7.29 -13.01 -13.80
C ARG A 283 -7.73 -12.78 -12.36
N VAL A 284 -8.82 -13.43 -11.95
CA VAL A 284 -9.25 -13.41 -10.55
C VAL A 284 -8.20 -14.11 -9.70
N MET A 285 -7.50 -13.34 -8.87
CA MET A 285 -6.41 -13.83 -8.02
C MET A 285 -6.48 -13.15 -6.65
N PRO A 286 -6.13 -13.87 -5.57
CA PRO A 286 -6.08 -13.28 -4.24
C PRO A 286 -4.81 -12.44 -4.08
N LEU A 287 -4.92 -11.33 -3.36
CA LEU A 287 -3.75 -10.61 -2.86
C LEU A 287 -3.26 -11.31 -1.60
N ALA A 288 -2.21 -12.12 -1.75
CA ALA A 288 -1.60 -12.89 -0.67
C ALA A 288 -1.03 -12.04 0.47
N HIS A 289 -0.79 -10.75 0.22
CA HIS A 289 -0.05 -9.86 1.10
C HIS A 289 -0.92 -8.81 1.81
N VAL A 290 -2.18 -8.69 1.43
CA VAL A 290 -3.09 -7.69 1.99
C VAL A 290 -4.46 -8.33 2.22
N CYS A 291 -5.02 -8.09 3.39
CA CYS A 291 -6.37 -8.51 3.74
C CYS A 291 -7.11 -7.34 4.41
N THR A 292 -8.42 -7.47 4.54
CA THR A 292 -9.20 -6.60 5.41
C THR A 292 -9.52 -7.30 6.71
N VAL A 293 -9.57 -6.54 7.80
CA VAL A 293 -9.88 -7.05 9.13
C VAL A 293 -10.93 -6.19 9.82
N VAL A 294 -11.67 -6.77 10.77
CA VAL A 294 -12.59 -5.99 11.62
C VAL A 294 -11.78 -5.24 12.69
N ALA A 295 -11.93 -3.91 12.77
CA ALA A 295 -11.17 -3.06 13.69
C ALA A 295 -11.29 -3.48 15.17
N GLY A 296 -12.47 -3.96 15.58
CA GLY A 296 -12.73 -4.42 16.95
C GLY A 296 -11.91 -5.66 17.33
N ASP A 297 -11.71 -6.57 16.38
CA ASP A 297 -10.93 -7.79 16.58
C ASP A 297 -9.42 -7.50 16.51
N PHE A 298 -9.04 -6.64 15.56
CA PHE A 298 -7.66 -6.34 15.22
C PHE A 298 -7.40 -4.83 15.22
N PRO A 299 -7.13 -4.21 16.38
CA PRO A 299 -6.78 -2.78 16.44
C PRO A 299 -5.50 -2.47 15.66
N ILE A 300 -5.34 -1.21 15.25
CA ILE A 300 -4.17 -0.73 14.50
C ILE A 300 -2.87 -1.05 15.26
N GLY A 301 -1.88 -1.57 14.53
CA GLY A 301 -0.59 -1.98 15.07
C GLY A 301 -0.59 -3.34 15.77
N ARG A 302 -1.72 -4.05 15.79
CA ARG A 302 -1.78 -5.44 16.27
C ARG A 302 -1.32 -6.39 15.18
N GLU A 303 -0.42 -7.30 15.56
CA GLU A 303 -0.01 -8.42 14.72
C GLU A 303 -0.93 -9.62 14.94
N PHE A 304 -1.18 -10.39 13.88
CA PHE A 304 -1.95 -11.62 13.91
C PHE A 304 -1.47 -12.58 12.84
N TYR A 305 -1.95 -13.81 12.88
CA TYR A 305 -1.62 -14.81 11.87
C TYR A 305 -2.86 -15.26 11.14
N ALA A 306 -2.79 -15.31 9.81
CA ALA A 306 -3.90 -15.77 8.96
C ALA A 306 -3.37 -16.55 7.76
N ALA A 307 -4.18 -17.48 7.27
CA ALA A 307 -3.95 -18.20 6.02
C ALA A 307 -4.87 -17.59 4.95
N VAL A 308 -4.33 -16.67 4.14
CA VAL A 308 -5.10 -16.00 3.09
C VAL A 308 -5.09 -16.90 1.84
N VAL A 309 -6.22 -17.51 1.51
CA VAL A 309 -6.48 -18.27 0.26
C VAL A 309 -5.55 -19.46 0.03
N GLY A 310 -5.78 -20.57 0.73
CA GLY A 310 -5.07 -21.84 0.51
C GLY A 310 -3.57 -21.80 0.77
N GLN A 311 -3.07 -20.67 1.29
CA GLN A 311 -1.68 -20.45 1.61
C GLN A 311 -1.35 -20.93 3.03
N ALA A 312 -0.06 -21.12 3.29
CA ALA A 312 0.45 -21.27 4.64
C ALA A 312 0.07 -20.07 5.51
N LYS A 313 -0.07 -20.31 6.82
CA LYS A 313 -0.31 -19.28 7.83
C LYS A 313 0.84 -18.26 7.79
N LYS A 314 0.52 -16.99 7.55
CA LYS A 314 1.46 -15.86 7.51
C LYS A 314 1.13 -14.87 8.60
N ARG A 315 2.12 -14.10 9.03
CA ARG A 315 1.95 -13.00 9.98
C ARG A 315 1.55 -11.72 9.24
N PHE A 316 0.61 -11.00 9.83
CA PHE A 316 0.07 -9.74 9.33
C PHE A 316 0.08 -8.70 10.44
N ILE A 317 0.09 -7.42 10.06
CA ILE A 317 -0.12 -6.29 10.97
C ILE A 317 -1.28 -5.45 10.46
N THR A 318 -2.18 -5.05 11.36
CA THR A 318 -3.24 -4.09 11.02
C THR A 318 -2.67 -2.69 10.93
N VAL A 319 -2.94 -1.98 9.84
CA VAL A 319 -2.39 -0.65 9.58
C VAL A 319 -3.45 0.45 9.55
N GLY A 320 -4.72 0.10 9.70
CA GLY A 320 -5.85 1.02 9.67
C GLY A 320 -6.33 1.29 8.26
N GLY A 321 -6.91 2.48 8.04
CA GLY A 321 -7.50 2.88 6.75
C GLY A 321 -8.82 2.15 6.50
N LYS A 322 -9.87 2.89 6.11
CA LYS A 322 -11.15 2.25 5.82
C LYS A 322 -11.01 1.46 4.53
N ALA A 323 -11.18 0.14 4.62
CA ALA A 323 -10.88 -0.75 3.53
C ALA A 323 -11.91 -1.84 3.34
N GLY A 324 -12.49 -1.90 2.14
CA GLY A 324 -13.51 -2.87 1.81
C GLY A 324 -14.93 -2.34 2.01
N VAL A 325 -15.85 -3.28 2.21
CA VAL A 325 -17.30 -3.04 2.17
C VAL A 325 -17.74 -2.06 3.25
N GLY A 326 -18.16 -0.87 2.85
CA GLY A 326 -19.12 -0.10 3.63
C GLY A 326 -20.49 -0.76 3.52
N VAL A 327 -20.68 -1.96 4.08
CA VAL A 327 -22.06 -2.38 4.39
C VAL A 327 -22.47 -1.49 5.56
N ALA A 328 -23.51 -0.69 5.34
CA ALA A 328 -24.07 0.22 6.34
C ALA A 328 -24.45 -0.45 7.68
N ASN A 329 -24.33 -1.78 7.80
CA ASN A 329 -24.82 -2.59 8.92
C ASN A 329 -23.80 -3.60 9.48
N ILE A 330 -22.51 -3.62 9.07
CA ILE A 330 -21.50 -4.38 9.84
C ILE A 330 -21.11 -3.53 11.05
N VAL A 331 -21.33 -4.07 12.24
CA VAL A 331 -20.80 -3.54 13.50
C VAL A 331 -19.28 -3.69 13.46
N GLY A 332 -18.59 -2.63 13.02
CA GLY A 332 -17.13 -2.58 12.98
C GLY A 332 -16.60 -1.98 11.68
N VAL A 333 -15.70 -1.01 11.80
CA VAL A 333 -15.01 -0.39 10.66
C VAL A 333 -13.97 -1.40 10.13
N PRO A 334 -13.94 -1.73 8.82
CA PRO A 334 -12.92 -2.62 8.30
C PRO A 334 -11.60 -1.87 8.09
N TYR A 335 -10.49 -2.46 8.56
CA TYR A 335 -9.12 -1.97 8.41
C TYR A 335 -8.33 -2.78 7.39
N LEU A 336 -7.31 -2.17 6.78
CA LEU A 336 -6.28 -2.93 6.07
C LEU A 336 -5.35 -3.60 7.08
N ALA A 337 -4.95 -4.81 6.71
CA ALA A 337 -3.77 -5.45 7.25
C ALA A 337 -2.86 -5.89 6.10
N MET A 338 -1.55 -5.84 6.35
CA MET A 338 -0.55 -6.27 5.38
C MET A 338 0.38 -7.31 5.99
N ILE A 339 0.99 -8.12 5.14
CA ILE A 339 1.98 -9.12 5.54
C ILE A 339 3.10 -8.46 6.35
N TRP A 340 3.54 -9.14 7.39
CA TRP A 340 4.53 -8.64 8.34
C TRP A 340 5.57 -9.73 8.66
N PRO A 341 6.83 -9.56 8.22
CA PRO A 341 7.89 -10.55 8.39
C PRO A 341 8.31 -10.74 9.83
#